data_AF-A0A0R3R352-F1
#
_entry.id   AF-A0A0R3R352-F1
#
_cell.length_a   1.000
_cell.length_b   1.000
_cell.length_c   1.000
_cell.angle_alpha   90.00
_cell.angle_beta   90.00
_cell.angle_gamma   90.00
#
_symmetry.space_group_name_H-M   'P 1'
#
loop_
_entity.id
_entity.type
_entity.pdbx_description
1 polymer ?
#
loop_
_entity_poly.entity_id
_entity_poly.type
_entity_poly.pdbx_seq_one_letter_code
_entity_poly.pdbx_strand_id
1 'polypeptide(L)'
;MSSFLAVPLKHTNEVDLVKPLMNYVENIYLASSELSSEIREAMQELNKMRNKACNQPLDKHQNALDVLTRYYDQLVAIENKIPITATQNPISFKWKDAFDKGSLFFGRASLTLSDGAFERVAVLFNCGALMSSIAASQSMRTDEELKIAAKFFQQSAGVFAHLKDTILGIVQQEPTPDLMPDTLSVLSAVMLAQAQEAIYIKAEKDKMKPLALMKLAAQCAEYYQEAQKQLQRDAVRGLFDKDWTNTVKGKALGLSALAQYHKAVDNADSKNIGEQLSRLIESQSLMQQAISYMPHETFNIQYAAIEKAYTSAKKDNDFIVIFQ
;
A
#
# COMPACT_ATOMS: atom_id res chain seq x y z
N MET A 1 17.19 -6.77 0.78
CA MET A 1 16.30 -5.58 0.83
C MET A 1 15.53 -5.54 -0.48
N SER A 2 14.23 -5.83 -0.57
CA SER A 2 13.14 -5.64 0.39
C SER A 2 11.95 -6.47 -0.09
N SER A 3 11.37 -7.33 0.76
CA SER A 3 10.03 -7.88 0.48
C SER A 3 9.02 -6.78 0.83
N PHE A 4 8.60 -6.01 -0.17
CA PHE A 4 7.50 -5.07 -0.01
C PHE A 4 6.17 -5.80 -0.22
N LEU A 5 5.20 -5.47 0.63
CA LEU A 5 3.82 -5.92 0.53
C LEU A 5 3.10 -5.10 -0.55
N ALA A 6 2.26 -5.79 -1.32
CA ALA A 6 1.37 -5.18 -2.30
C ALA A 6 -0.06 -5.61 -2.01
N VAL A 7 -0.99 -4.67 -2.14
CA VAL A 7 -2.42 -4.95 -1.99
C VAL A 7 -2.92 -5.68 -3.24
N PRO A 8 -3.65 -6.79 -3.10
CA PRO A 8 -4.28 -7.46 -4.23
C PRO A 8 -5.37 -6.58 -4.86
N LEU A 9 -5.58 -6.75 -6.17
CA LEU A 9 -6.66 -6.08 -6.88
C LEU A 9 -8.01 -6.77 -6.57
N LYS A 10 -9.06 -5.97 -6.42
CA LYS A 10 -10.45 -6.47 -6.47
C LYS A 10 -10.78 -6.95 -7.88
N HIS A 11 -11.64 -7.95 -7.94
CA HIS A 11 -12.11 -8.54 -9.19
C HIS A 11 -13.60 -8.29 -9.38
N THR A 12 -14.00 -8.06 -10.63
CA THR A 12 -15.40 -7.86 -11.03
C THR A 12 -15.75 -8.68 -12.26
N ASN A 13 -17.03 -8.82 -12.53
CA ASN A 13 -17.54 -9.46 -13.73
C ASN A 13 -17.67 -8.44 -14.88
N GLU A 14 -17.82 -8.93 -16.11
CA GLU A 14 -18.23 -8.08 -17.22
C GLU A 14 -19.65 -7.55 -17.00
N VAL A 15 -19.87 -6.29 -17.39
CA VAL A 15 -21.14 -5.58 -17.28
C VAL A 15 -21.34 -4.82 -18.57
N ASP A 16 -22.51 -4.93 -19.19
CA ASP A 16 -22.90 -4.11 -20.34
C ASP A 16 -23.34 -2.73 -19.85
N LEU A 17 -22.52 -1.72 -20.11
CA LEU A 17 -22.87 -0.32 -19.85
C LEU A 17 -23.69 0.31 -20.98
N VAL A 18 -23.59 -0.19 -22.20
CA VAL A 18 -24.10 0.51 -23.39
C VAL A 18 -25.62 0.53 -23.37
N LYS A 19 -26.25 -0.64 -23.24
CA LYS A 19 -27.71 -0.76 -23.29
C LYS A 19 -28.44 0.07 -22.21
N PRO A 20 -28.12 -0.05 -20.91
CA PRO A 20 -28.83 0.72 -19.88
C PRO A 20 -28.61 2.23 -20.01
N LEU A 21 -27.38 2.68 -20.29
CA LEU A 21 -27.08 4.10 -20.44
C LEU A 21 -27.77 4.71 -21.66
N MET A 22 -27.80 4.00 -22.80
CA MET A 22 -28.53 4.46 -23.98
C MET A 22 -30.03 4.55 -23.74
N ASN A 23 -30.63 3.52 -23.12
CA ASN A 23 -32.05 3.54 -22.78
C ASN A 23 -32.39 4.72 -21.87
N TYR A 24 -31.54 5.06 -20.90
CA TYR A 24 -31.75 6.22 -20.04
C TYR A 24 -31.70 7.53 -20.83
N VAL A 25 -30.68 7.69 -21.68
CA VAL A 25 -30.50 8.92 -22.45
C VAL A 25 -31.66 9.15 -23.42
N GLU A 26 -32.06 8.13 -24.17
CA GLU A 26 -33.15 8.22 -25.16
C GLU A 26 -34.48 8.61 -24.49
N ASN A 27 -34.75 8.07 -23.29
CA ASN A 27 -35.98 8.37 -22.55
C ASN A 27 -36.00 9.76 -21.91
N ILE A 28 -34.87 10.27 -21.43
CA ILE A 28 -34.82 11.53 -20.68
C ILE A 28 -34.53 12.74 -21.57
N TYR A 29 -33.62 12.60 -22.53
CA TYR A 29 -33.12 13.74 -23.31
C TYR A 29 -33.80 13.91 -24.67
N LEU A 30 -34.70 12.99 -25.07
CA LEU A 30 -35.40 13.01 -26.36
C LEU A 30 -34.44 13.33 -27.53
N ALA A 31 -33.28 12.66 -27.53
CA ALA A 31 -32.17 12.98 -28.43
C ALA A 31 -32.55 12.83 -29.90
N SER A 32 -32.10 13.75 -30.75
CA SER A 32 -32.19 13.62 -32.21
C SER A 32 -31.38 12.41 -32.70
N SER A 33 -31.65 11.92 -33.91
CA SER A 33 -30.98 10.73 -34.46
C SER A 33 -29.45 10.87 -34.56
N GLU A 34 -28.95 12.06 -34.87
CA GLU A 34 -27.51 12.35 -34.99
C GLU A 34 -26.84 12.39 -33.60
N LEU A 35 -27.42 13.11 -32.64
CA LEU A 35 -26.95 13.16 -31.26
C LEU A 35 -26.99 11.78 -30.58
N SER A 36 -27.98 10.95 -30.90
CA SER A 36 -28.06 9.57 -30.42
C SER A 36 -26.90 8.70 -30.92
N SER A 37 -26.40 8.93 -32.14
CA SER A 37 -25.23 8.21 -32.67
C SER A 37 -23.95 8.55 -31.93
N GLU A 38 -23.67 9.85 -31.73
CA GLU A 38 -22.47 10.31 -31.01
C GLU A 38 -22.46 9.81 -29.55
N ILE A 39 -23.61 9.88 -28.86
CA ILE A 39 -23.74 9.37 -27.49
C ILE A 39 -23.52 7.86 -27.46
N ARG A 40 -24.04 7.11 -28.44
CA ARG A 40 -23.84 5.66 -28.54
C ARG A 40 -22.36 5.30 -28.66
N GLU A 41 -21.61 6.02 -29.49
CA GLU A 41 -20.16 5.84 -29.62
C GLU A 41 -19.44 6.13 -28.29
N ALA A 42 -19.82 7.21 -27.59
CA ALA A 42 -19.27 7.52 -26.27
C ALA A 42 -19.57 6.43 -25.23
N MET A 43 -20.78 5.86 -25.23
CA MET A 43 -21.15 4.75 -24.34
C MET A 43 -20.38 3.47 -24.67
N GLN A 44 -20.13 3.20 -25.95
CA GLN A 44 -19.30 2.06 -26.38
C GLN A 44 -17.85 2.23 -25.91
N GLU A 45 -17.28 3.42 -26.03
CA GLU A 45 -15.92 3.68 -25.55
C GLU A 45 -15.85 3.61 -24.01
N LEU A 46 -16.87 4.09 -23.27
CA LEU A 46 -16.96 3.91 -21.82
C LEU A 46 -16.99 2.42 -21.43
N ASN A 47 -17.79 1.61 -22.12
CA ASN A 47 -17.88 0.17 -21.89
C ASN A 47 -16.53 -0.53 -22.14
N LYS A 48 -15.81 -0.11 -23.19
CA LYS A 48 -14.46 -0.59 -23.50
C LYS A 48 -13.44 -0.15 -22.46
N MET A 49 -13.52 1.09 -21.96
CA MET A 49 -12.69 1.57 -20.86
C MET A 49 -12.88 0.69 -19.62
N ARG A 50 -14.13 0.39 -19.24
CA ARG A 50 -14.43 -0.54 -18.14
C ARG A 50 -13.79 -1.91 -18.36
N ASN A 51 -13.99 -2.51 -19.53
CA ASN A 51 -13.45 -3.85 -19.80
C ASN A 51 -11.92 -3.88 -19.68
N LYS A 52 -11.23 -2.88 -20.25
CA LYS A 52 -9.77 -2.73 -20.13
C LYS A 52 -9.31 -2.50 -18.69
N ALA A 53 -10.03 -1.67 -17.94
CA ALA A 53 -9.66 -1.29 -16.58
C ALA A 53 -9.93 -2.41 -15.56
N CYS A 54 -10.99 -3.20 -15.75
CA CYS A 54 -11.52 -4.08 -14.70
C CYS A 54 -11.53 -5.57 -15.05
N ASN A 55 -11.48 -5.93 -16.34
CA ASN A 55 -11.64 -7.32 -16.79
C ASN A 55 -10.43 -7.87 -17.56
N GLN A 56 -9.43 -7.04 -17.85
CA GLN A 56 -8.17 -7.49 -18.45
C GLN A 56 -7.02 -7.52 -17.44
N PRO A 57 -6.02 -8.38 -17.63
CA PRO A 57 -4.82 -8.38 -16.80
C PRO A 57 -4.12 -7.00 -16.85
N LEU A 58 -3.89 -6.41 -15.68
CA LEU A 58 -3.15 -5.17 -15.54
C LEU A 58 -1.68 -5.49 -15.26
N ASP A 59 -0.78 -4.98 -16.08
CA ASP A 59 0.64 -5.07 -15.83
C ASP A 59 1.06 -4.10 -14.71
N LYS A 60 2.18 -4.38 -14.06
CA LYS A 60 2.70 -3.55 -12.95
C LYS A 60 3.46 -2.34 -13.50
N HIS A 61 2.79 -1.55 -14.35
CA HIS A 61 3.35 -0.38 -15.03
C HIS A 61 2.41 0.83 -14.98
N GLN A 62 2.96 2.03 -15.17
CA GLN A 62 2.21 3.29 -15.20
C GLN A 62 1.05 3.25 -16.24
N ASN A 63 1.26 2.61 -17.39
CA ASN A 63 0.25 2.54 -18.45
C ASN A 63 -1.05 1.85 -17.99
N ALA A 64 -0.97 0.77 -17.21
CA ALA A 64 -2.15 0.14 -16.63
C ALA A 64 -2.84 1.04 -15.59
N LEU A 65 -2.06 1.79 -14.81
CA LEU A 65 -2.61 2.77 -13.88
C LEU A 65 -3.34 3.91 -14.60
N ASP A 66 -2.83 4.35 -15.75
CA ASP A 66 -3.47 5.38 -16.57
C ASP A 66 -4.80 4.88 -17.14
N VAL A 67 -4.87 3.60 -17.57
CA VAL A 67 -6.13 2.97 -18.03
C VAL A 67 -7.17 2.96 -16.91
N LEU A 68 -6.75 2.56 -15.70
CA LEU A 68 -7.63 2.45 -14.54
C LEU A 68 -8.10 3.84 -14.06
N THR A 69 -7.18 4.80 -13.98
CA THR A 69 -7.47 6.19 -13.56
C THR A 69 -8.37 6.89 -14.57
N ARG A 70 -8.14 6.69 -15.87
CA ARG A 70 -8.99 7.26 -16.93
C ARG A 70 -10.43 6.74 -16.83
N TYR A 71 -10.62 5.46 -16.49
CA TYR A 71 -11.96 4.93 -16.26
C TYR A 71 -12.60 5.54 -15.00
N TYR A 72 -11.85 5.65 -13.91
CA TYR A 72 -12.31 6.34 -12.69
C TYR A 72 -12.76 7.79 -12.98
N ASP A 73 -11.94 8.56 -13.69
CA ASP A 73 -12.24 9.96 -14.05
C ASP A 73 -13.50 10.04 -14.91
N GLN A 74 -13.70 9.08 -15.82
CA GLN A 74 -14.90 9.03 -16.64
C GLN A 74 -16.16 8.72 -15.82
N LEU A 75 -16.07 7.85 -14.79
CA LEU A 75 -17.18 7.62 -13.86
C LEU A 75 -17.54 8.88 -13.07
N VAL A 76 -16.55 9.64 -12.61
CA VAL A 76 -16.77 10.94 -11.95
C VAL A 76 -17.44 11.94 -12.90
N ALA A 77 -16.96 12.01 -14.15
CA ALA A 77 -17.46 12.98 -15.13
C ALA A 77 -18.93 12.76 -15.55
N ILE A 78 -19.43 11.52 -15.45
CA ILE A 78 -20.81 11.18 -15.85
C ILE A 78 -21.80 11.16 -14.69
N GLU A 79 -21.36 11.08 -13.43
CA GLU A 79 -22.22 10.87 -12.26
C GLU A 79 -23.42 11.84 -12.19
N ASN A 80 -23.17 13.13 -12.41
CA ASN A 80 -24.23 14.17 -12.35
C ASN A 80 -25.05 14.29 -13.64
N LYS A 81 -24.64 13.62 -14.72
CA LYS A 81 -25.32 13.66 -16.02
C LYS A 81 -26.18 12.42 -16.23
N ILE A 82 -25.67 11.27 -15.84
CA ILE A 82 -26.31 9.97 -16.02
C ILE A 82 -26.27 9.26 -14.66
N PRO A 83 -27.24 9.54 -13.77
CA PRO A 83 -27.28 8.90 -12.46
C PRO A 83 -27.42 7.39 -12.63
N ILE A 84 -26.59 6.63 -11.91
CA ILE A 84 -26.66 5.17 -11.84
C ILE A 84 -26.96 4.82 -10.39
N THR A 85 -28.24 4.56 -10.11
CA THR A 85 -28.74 4.24 -8.77
C THR A 85 -29.75 3.09 -8.85
N ALA A 86 -30.11 2.51 -7.70
CA ALA A 86 -31.09 1.42 -7.66
C ALA A 86 -32.46 1.81 -8.22
N THR A 87 -32.83 3.09 -8.13
CA THR A 87 -34.13 3.61 -8.57
C THR A 87 -34.09 4.31 -9.93
N GLN A 88 -32.92 4.78 -10.35
CA GLN A 88 -32.74 5.52 -11.60
C GLN A 88 -31.58 4.92 -12.39
N ASN A 89 -31.90 4.37 -13.56
CA ASN A 89 -30.95 3.67 -14.45
C ASN A 89 -30.09 2.62 -13.71
N PRO A 90 -30.70 1.57 -13.15
CA PRO A 90 -29.99 0.57 -12.35
C PRO A 90 -29.05 -0.26 -13.22
N ILE A 91 -27.76 -0.22 -12.89
CA ILE A 91 -26.71 -1.07 -13.47
C ILE A 91 -26.02 -1.79 -12.33
N SER A 92 -26.09 -3.12 -12.32
CA SER A 92 -25.55 -3.93 -11.22
C SER A 92 -24.07 -4.22 -11.38
N PHE A 93 -23.27 -3.76 -10.42
CA PHE A 93 -21.84 -4.00 -10.32
C PHE A 93 -21.55 -5.00 -9.23
N LYS A 94 -20.86 -6.10 -9.56
CA LYS A 94 -20.44 -7.13 -8.59
C LYS A 94 -18.94 -7.09 -8.40
N TRP A 95 -18.49 -6.80 -7.18
CA TRP A 95 -17.07 -6.84 -6.81
C TRP A 95 -16.80 -7.90 -5.76
N LYS A 96 -15.71 -8.65 -5.96
CA LYS A 96 -15.16 -9.59 -4.98
C LYS A 96 -14.23 -8.87 -4.02
N ASP A 97 -14.17 -9.37 -2.80
CA ASP A 97 -13.17 -8.95 -1.81
C ASP A 97 -11.76 -9.27 -2.34
N ALA A 98 -10.80 -8.35 -2.15
CA ALA A 98 -9.43 -8.49 -2.62
C ALA A 98 -8.60 -9.51 -1.83
N PHE A 99 -8.94 -9.75 -0.57
CA PHE A 99 -8.25 -10.67 0.33
C PHE A 99 -8.95 -12.02 0.49
N ASP A 100 -10.17 -12.18 -0.08
CA ASP A 100 -10.87 -13.45 -0.06
C ASP A 100 -10.12 -14.53 -0.86
N LYS A 101 -9.81 -15.62 -0.17
CA LYS A 101 -9.17 -16.83 -0.71
C LYS A 101 -10.13 -18.00 -0.88
N GLY A 102 -11.43 -17.74 -0.87
CA GLY A 102 -12.48 -18.75 -0.91
C GLY A 102 -12.74 -19.40 0.45
N SER A 103 -12.43 -18.71 1.55
CA SER A 103 -12.75 -19.21 2.89
C SER A 103 -14.20 -18.93 3.22
N LEU A 104 -14.98 -19.98 3.48
CA LEU A 104 -16.39 -19.89 3.88
C LEU A 104 -16.59 -19.26 5.28
N PHE A 105 -15.52 -19.00 6.02
CA PHE A 105 -15.57 -18.60 7.44
C PHE A 105 -15.36 -17.10 7.70
N PHE A 106 -14.97 -16.29 6.69
CA PHE A 106 -14.62 -14.89 6.92
C PHE A 106 -15.37 -13.94 5.96
N GLY A 107 -16.42 -13.32 6.48
CA GLY A 107 -17.07 -12.18 5.84
C GLY A 107 -17.77 -12.44 4.50
N ARG A 108 -18.19 -11.35 3.87
CA ARG A 108 -18.87 -11.37 2.57
C ARG A 108 -17.84 -11.41 1.44
N ALA A 109 -17.73 -12.54 0.73
CA ALA A 109 -16.80 -12.76 -0.39
C ALA A 109 -17.02 -11.83 -1.62
N SER A 110 -18.25 -11.32 -1.79
CA SER A 110 -18.56 -10.39 -2.87
C SER A 110 -19.80 -9.56 -2.55
N LEU A 111 -19.88 -8.36 -3.10
CA LEU A 111 -21.03 -7.46 -3.00
C LEU A 111 -21.49 -7.05 -4.40
N THR A 112 -22.80 -7.10 -4.63
CA THR A 112 -23.43 -6.61 -5.85
C THR A 112 -24.33 -5.43 -5.50
N LEU A 113 -24.08 -4.25 -6.08
CA LEU A 113 -24.94 -3.07 -5.92
C LEU A 113 -25.26 -2.45 -7.28
N SER A 114 -26.48 -1.91 -7.39
CA SER A 114 -26.88 -1.09 -8.54
C SER A 114 -26.58 0.38 -8.27
N ASP A 115 -25.30 0.70 -8.14
CA ASP A 115 -24.84 2.02 -7.71
C ASP A 115 -23.50 2.38 -8.38
N GLY A 116 -23.48 3.47 -9.14
CA GLY A 116 -22.28 3.98 -9.81
C GLY A 116 -21.22 4.48 -8.82
N ALA A 117 -21.61 4.93 -7.64
CA ALA A 117 -20.67 5.35 -6.61
C ALA A 117 -19.94 4.15 -6.00
N PHE A 118 -20.60 2.99 -5.87
CA PHE A 118 -19.96 1.73 -5.49
C PHE A 118 -18.92 1.27 -6.53
N GLU A 119 -19.25 1.34 -7.83
CA GLU A 119 -18.27 1.05 -8.91
C GLU A 119 -17.04 1.96 -8.77
N ARG A 120 -17.27 3.26 -8.58
CA ARG A 120 -16.19 4.25 -8.44
C ARG A 120 -15.27 3.95 -7.26
N VAL A 121 -15.85 3.61 -6.10
CA VAL A 121 -15.10 3.20 -4.90
C VAL A 121 -14.21 1.99 -5.18
N ALA A 122 -14.76 0.96 -5.82
CA ALA A 122 -14.01 -0.27 -6.09
C ALA A 122 -12.89 -0.07 -7.12
N VAL A 123 -13.13 0.77 -8.14
CA VAL A 123 -12.09 1.16 -9.11
C VAL A 123 -10.99 1.97 -8.42
N LEU A 124 -11.34 2.91 -7.53
CA LEU A 124 -10.36 3.69 -6.77
C LEU A 124 -9.51 2.81 -5.84
N PHE A 125 -10.13 1.82 -5.19
CA PHE A 125 -9.38 0.81 -4.43
C PHE A 125 -8.34 0.12 -5.32
N ASN A 126 -8.73 -0.28 -6.54
CA ASN A 126 -7.80 -0.88 -7.50
C ASN A 126 -6.69 0.09 -7.93
N CYS A 127 -6.93 1.41 -7.99
CA CYS A 127 -5.89 2.39 -8.24
C CYS A 127 -4.84 2.34 -7.12
N GLY A 128 -5.28 2.38 -5.86
CA GLY A 128 -4.39 2.25 -4.70
C GLY A 128 -3.64 0.93 -4.69
N ALA A 129 -4.31 -0.17 -5.00
CA ALA A 129 -3.70 -1.50 -5.04
C ALA A 129 -2.67 -1.65 -6.17
N LEU A 130 -2.97 -1.15 -7.38
CA LEU A 130 -2.01 -1.17 -8.48
C LEU A 130 -0.79 -0.28 -8.21
N MET A 131 -0.99 0.90 -7.61
CA MET A 131 0.13 1.74 -7.14
C MET A 131 1.05 0.97 -6.18
N SER A 132 0.48 0.27 -5.19
CA SER A 132 1.29 -0.56 -4.28
C SER A 132 2.04 -1.69 -5.01
N SER A 133 1.42 -2.28 -6.03
CA SER A 133 2.02 -3.34 -6.84
C SER A 133 3.17 -2.84 -7.72
N ILE A 134 3.04 -1.65 -8.32
CA ILE A 134 4.10 -1.00 -9.09
C ILE A 134 5.28 -0.64 -8.17
N ALA A 135 4.99 -0.10 -6.98
CA ALA A 135 6.02 0.25 -6.00
C ALA A 135 6.79 -0.99 -5.52
N ALA A 136 6.07 -2.06 -5.15
CA ALA A 136 6.67 -3.30 -4.69
C ALA A 136 7.47 -4.06 -5.77
N SER A 137 7.21 -3.81 -7.06
CA SER A 137 7.94 -4.46 -8.15
C SER A 137 9.25 -3.77 -8.54
N GLN A 138 9.57 -2.60 -7.99
CA GLN A 138 10.83 -1.93 -8.30
C GLN A 138 12.01 -2.72 -7.71
N SER A 139 13.17 -2.72 -8.40
CA SER A 139 14.34 -3.49 -7.95
C SER A 139 15.14 -2.82 -6.82
N MET A 140 14.82 -1.56 -6.50
CA MET A 140 15.47 -0.73 -5.48
C MET A 140 16.98 -0.51 -5.70
N ARG A 141 17.47 -0.66 -6.95
CA ARG A 141 18.90 -0.55 -7.29
C ARG A 141 19.28 0.85 -7.71
N THR A 142 18.38 1.55 -8.38
CA THR A 142 18.60 2.89 -8.90
C THR A 142 17.84 3.94 -8.09
N ASP A 143 18.29 5.19 -8.18
CA ASP A 143 17.64 6.31 -7.50
C ASP A 143 16.24 6.56 -8.04
N GLU A 144 16.02 6.31 -9.34
CA GLU A 144 14.73 6.47 -9.97
C GLU A 144 13.72 5.43 -9.47
N GLU A 145 14.13 4.16 -9.40
CA GLU A 145 13.30 3.09 -8.84
C GLU A 145 12.87 3.37 -7.38
N LEU A 146 13.79 3.90 -6.56
CA LEU A 146 13.50 4.26 -5.17
C LEU A 146 12.52 5.44 -5.07
N LYS A 147 12.67 6.45 -5.95
CA LYS A 147 11.72 7.58 -6.04
C LYS A 147 10.34 7.10 -6.48
N ILE A 148 10.28 6.23 -7.50
CA ILE A 148 9.04 5.62 -7.99
C ILE A 148 8.35 4.84 -6.88
N ALA A 149 9.10 4.01 -6.14
CA ALA A 149 8.58 3.24 -5.02
C ALA A 149 8.00 4.14 -3.93
N ALA A 150 8.76 5.14 -3.48
CA ALA A 150 8.30 6.09 -2.47
C ALA A 150 7.04 6.85 -2.93
N LYS A 151 7.03 7.36 -4.17
CA LYS A 151 5.90 8.08 -4.76
C LYS A 151 4.63 7.21 -4.75
N PHE A 152 4.71 6.01 -5.31
CA PHE A 152 3.51 5.17 -5.46
C PHE A 152 3.02 4.59 -4.14
N PHE A 153 3.90 4.27 -3.19
CA PHE A 153 3.47 3.91 -1.85
C PHE A 153 2.77 5.08 -1.14
N GLN A 154 3.24 6.32 -1.28
CA GLN A 154 2.56 7.50 -0.72
C GLN A 154 1.18 7.73 -1.38
N GLN A 155 1.11 7.63 -2.71
CA GLN A 155 -0.16 7.77 -3.43
C GLN A 155 -1.15 6.66 -3.03
N SER A 156 -0.69 5.42 -2.94
CA SER A 156 -1.48 4.28 -2.46
C SER A 156 -2.00 4.51 -1.04
N ALA A 157 -1.13 4.96 -0.13
CA ALA A 157 -1.53 5.30 1.24
C ALA A 157 -2.62 6.37 1.29
N GLY A 158 -2.49 7.41 0.46
CA GLY A 158 -3.47 8.50 0.34
C GLY A 158 -4.81 8.03 -0.21
N VAL A 159 -4.81 7.16 -1.22
CA VAL A 159 -6.02 6.55 -1.77
C VAL A 159 -6.77 5.77 -0.69
N PHE A 160 -6.10 4.90 0.06
CA PHE A 160 -6.75 4.12 1.12
C PHE A 160 -7.22 4.99 2.29
N ALA A 161 -6.47 6.04 2.65
CA ALA A 161 -6.91 7.01 3.65
C ALA A 161 -8.19 7.74 3.20
N HIS A 162 -8.26 8.18 1.93
CA HIS A 162 -9.44 8.82 1.39
C HIS A 162 -10.66 7.90 1.37
N LEU A 163 -10.48 6.65 0.95
CA LEU A 163 -11.55 5.65 0.98
C LEU A 163 -12.03 5.40 2.41
N LYS A 164 -11.13 5.28 3.37
CA LYS A 164 -11.47 5.08 4.80
C LYS A 164 -12.41 6.16 5.31
N ASP A 165 -12.17 7.41 4.94
CA ASP A 165 -12.94 8.58 5.42
C ASP A 165 -14.28 8.75 4.69
N THR A 166 -14.44 8.19 3.49
CA THR A 166 -15.59 8.46 2.62
C THR A 166 -16.52 7.25 2.41
N ILE A 167 -16.02 6.02 2.57
CA ILE A 167 -16.72 4.80 2.17
C ILE A 167 -18.11 4.65 2.79
N LEU A 168 -18.25 4.90 4.09
CA LEU A 168 -19.52 4.73 4.80
C LEU A 168 -20.58 5.77 4.42
N GLY A 169 -20.16 6.92 3.88
CA GLY A 169 -21.07 7.92 3.33
C GLY A 169 -21.52 7.58 1.90
N ILE A 170 -20.64 6.92 1.13
CA ILE A 170 -20.89 6.57 -0.26
C ILE A 170 -21.72 5.28 -0.36
N VAL A 171 -21.29 4.21 0.33
CA VAL A 171 -21.91 2.88 0.23
C VAL A 171 -22.79 2.65 1.46
N GLN A 172 -24.12 2.70 1.24
CA GLN A 172 -25.11 2.59 2.32
C GLN A 172 -25.27 1.17 2.88
N GLN A 173 -24.88 0.15 2.10
CA GLN A 173 -24.85 -1.23 2.55
C GLN A 173 -23.47 -1.57 3.13
N GLU A 174 -23.42 -2.55 4.03
CA GLU A 174 -22.14 -3.04 4.55
C GLU A 174 -21.24 -3.53 3.40
N PRO A 175 -20.05 -2.93 3.22
CA PRO A 175 -19.15 -3.26 2.12
C PRO A 175 -18.45 -4.60 2.39
N THR A 176 -17.67 -5.09 1.41
CA THR A 176 -16.78 -6.25 1.64
C THR A 176 -15.67 -5.90 2.63
N PRO A 177 -15.13 -6.88 3.39
CA PRO A 177 -14.09 -6.65 4.41
C PRO A 177 -12.91 -5.77 3.97
N ASP A 178 -12.45 -5.90 2.72
CA ASP A 178 -11.38 -5.10 2.13
C ASP A 178 -11.66 -3.59 2.04
N LEU A 179 -12.93 -3.20 1.98
CA LEU A 179 -13.42 -1.83 1.92
C LEU A 179 -13.89 -1.32 3.30
N MET A 180 -13.82 -2.13 4.35
CA MET A 180 -14.14 -1.66 5.70
C MET A 180 -13.11 -0.63 6.20
N PRO A 181 -13.51 0.40 6.96
CA PRO A 181 -12.59 1.45 7.42
C PRO A 181 -11.36 0.94 8.18
N ASP A 182 -11.51 -0.07 9.06
CA ASP A 182 -10.35 -0.63 9.77
C ASP A 182 -9.34 -1.28 8.81
N THR A 183 -9.81 -1.99 7.78
CA THR A 183 -8.95 -2.55 6.74
C THR A 183 -8.25 -1.46 5.96
N LEU A 184 -9.00 -0.46 5.48
CA LEU A 184 -8.44 0.67 4.72
C LEU A 184 -7.42 1.47 5.55
N SER A 185 -7.63 1.60 6.85
CA SER A 185 -6.67 2.19 7.79
C SER A 185 -5.37 1.39 7.83
N VAL A 186 -5.45 0.06 7.96
CA VAL A 186 -4.28 -0.82 7.92
C VAL A 186 -3.53 -0.66 6.59
N LEU A 187 -4.23 -0.72 5.46
CA LEU A 187 -3.61 -0.59 4.14
C LEU A 187 -2.90 0.76 4.01
N SER A 188 -3.55 1.85 4.42
CA SER A 188 -2.95 3.18 4.41
C SER A 188 -1.67 3.25 5.27
N ALA A 189 -1.72 2.74 6.50
CA ALA A 189 -0.59 2.74 7.42
C ALA A 189 0.60 1.90 6.90
N VAL A 190 0.34 0.70 6.36
CA VAL A 190 1.39 -0.16 5.79
C VAL A 190 2.02 0.52 4.57
N MET A 191 1.22 1.08 3.64
CA MET A 191 1.75 1.76 2.47
C MET A 191 2.60 2.98 2.86
N LEU A 192 2.18 3.76 3.87
CA LEU A 192 2.96 4.88 4.37
C LEU A 192 4.31 4.45 4.97
N ALA A 193 4.31 3.35 5.74
CA ALA A 193 5.55 2.79 6.30
C ALA A 193 6.51 2.35 5.19
N GLN A 194 6.00 1.70 4.14
CA GLN A 194 6.79 1.27 2.97
C GLN A 194 7.34 2.44 2.15
N ALA A 195 6.60 3.54 2.05
CA ALA A 195 7.11 4.77 1.44
C ALA A 195 8.30 5.32 2.22
N GLN A 196 8.19 5.38 3.55
CA GLN A 196 9.28 5.84 4.41
C GLN A 196 10.50 4.91 4.34
N GLU A 197 10.28 3.59 4.19
CA GLU A 197 11.35 2.61 3.99
C GLU A 197 12.11 2.85 2.68
N ALA A 198 11.40 3.12 1.59
CA ALA A 198 12.05 3.47 0.32
C ALA A 198 12.90 4.75 0.44
N ILE A 199 12.44 5.75 1.19
CA ILE A 199 13.20 6.97 1.50
C ILE A 199 14.44 6.63 2.33
N TYR A 200 14.31 5.79 3.37
CA TYR A 200 15.43 5.33 4.18
C TYR A 200 16.48 4.59 3.34
N ILE A 201 16.06 3.64 2.49
CA ILE A 201 16.98 2.89 1.61
C ILE A 201 17.73 3.85 0.68
N LYS A 202 17.04 4.85 0.13
CA LYS A 202 17.69 5.89 -0.68
C LYS A 202 18.74 6.66 0.12
N ALA A 203 18.38 7.13 1.31
CA ALA A 203 19.30 7.89 2.16
C ALA A 203 20.55 7.07 2.55
N GLU A 204 20.38 5.78 2.83
CA GLU A 204 21.48 4.85 3.12
C GLU A 204 22.40 4.69 1.90
N LYS A 205 21.82 4.53 0.70
CA LYS A 205 22.56 4.44 -0.57
C LYS A 205 23.33 5.72 -0.90
N ASP A 206 22.73 6.87 -0.61
CA ASP A 206 23.34 8.20 -0.75
C ASP A 206 24.43 8.46 0.31
N LYS A 207 24.62 7.53 1.27
CA LYS A 207 25.57 7.64 2.38
C LYS A 207 25.38 8.92 3.18
N MET A 208 24.13 9.27 3.47
CA MET A 208 23.80 10.42 4.33
C MET A 208 24.42 10.26 5.73
N LYS A 209 24.56 11.39 6.44
CA LYS A 209 25.17 11.41 7.79
C LYS A 209 24.43 10.45 8.76
N PRO A 210 25.13 9.79 9.69
CA PRO A 210 24.54 8.82 10.62
C PRO A 210 23.31 9.34 11.37
N LEU A 211 23.35 10.57 11.89
CA LEU A 211 22.21 11.16 12.58
C LEU A 211 20.96 11.33 11.69
N ALA A 212 21.14 11.59 10.38
CA ALA A 212 20.02 11.66 9.45
C ALA A 212 19.43 10.27 9.17
N LEU A 213 20.28 9.26 8.95
CA LEU A 213 19.87 7.87 8.79
C LEU A 213 19.13 7.35 10.01
N MET A 214 19.62 7.68 11.21
CA MET A 214 18.96 7.35 12.47
C MET A 214 17.53 7.90 12.51
N LYS A 215 17.32 9.19 12.18
CA LYS A 215 15.98 9.82 12.21
C LYS A 215 15.04 9.14 11.21
N LEU A 216 15.53 8.85 10.00
CA LEU A 216 14.73 8.21 8.97
C LEU A 216 14.35 6.77 9.35
N ALA A 217 15.30 6.00 9.89
CA ALA A 217 15.05 4.63 10.36
C ALA A 217 14.07 4.61 11.54
N ALA A 218 14.24 5.52 12.52
CA ALA A 218 13.35 5.63 13.67
C ALA A 218 11.91 5.96 13.24
N GLN A 219 11.74 6.96 12.37
CA GLN A 219 10.41 7.31 11.86
C GLN A 219 9.76 6.16 11.07
N CYS A 220 10.56 5.44 10.29
CA CYS A 220 10.07 4.28 9.54
C CYS A 220 9.62 3.15 10.49
N ALA A 221 10.40 2.89 11.55
CA ALA A 221 10.02 1.93 12.58
C ALA A 221 8.72 2.31 13.27
N GLU A 222 8.53 3.58 13.63
CA GLU A 222 7.28 4.09 14.23
C GLU A 222 6.08 3.86 13.32
N TYR A 223 6.19 4.14 12.01
CA TYR A 223 5.10 3.87 11.08
C TYR A 223 4.77 2.37 10.97
N TYR A 224 5.77 1.50 10.96
CA TYR A 224 5.52 0.06 10.99
C TYR A 224 4.93 -0.43 12.32
N GLN A 225 5.33 0.14 13.45
CA GLN A 225 4.73 -0.16 14.75
C GLN A 225 3.26 0.28 14.81
N GLU A 226 2.93 1.43 14.23
CA GLU A 226 1.54 1.88 14.14
C GLU A 226 0.71 0.97 13.23
N ALA A 227 1.24 0.60 12.05
CA ALA A 227 0.61 -0.40 11.19
C ALA A 227 0.42 -1.75 11.90
N GLN A 228 1.39 -2.16 12.73
CA GLN A 228 1.32 -3.40 13.51
C GLN A 228 0.17 -3.36 14.52
N LYS A 229 -0.03 -2.26 15.25
CA LYS A 229 -1.14 -2.12 16.19
C LYS A 229 -2.48 -2.24 15.48
N GLN A 230 -2.60 -1.66 14.28
CA GLN A 230 -3.84 -1.73 13.50
C GLN A 230 -4.10 -3.15 12.98
N LEU A 231 -3.06 -3.86 12.54
CA LEU A 231 -3.14 -5.28 12.14
C LEU A 231 -3.56 -6.23 13.28
N GLN A 232 -3.38 -5.82 14.53
CA GLN A 232 -3.74 -6.60 15.72
C GLN A 232 -5.17 -6.32 16.23
N ARG A 233 -5.89 -5.37 15.63
CA ARG A 233 -7.29 -5.10 16.02
C ARG A 233 -8.18 -6.27 15.67
N ASP A 234 -9.13 -6.57 16.55
CA ASP A 234 -10.09 -7.65 16.34
C ASP A 234 -10.90 -7.49 15.05
N ALA A 235 -11.18 -6.25 14.63
CA ALA A 235 -11.93 -5.92 13.42
C ALA A 235 -11.30 -6.46 12.12
N VAL A 236 -9.98 -6.65 12.08
CA VAL A 236 -9.25 -7.15 10.90
C VAL A 236 -8.59 -8.51 11.12
N ARG A 237 -8.93 -9.16 12.24
CA ARG A 237 -8.32 -10.42 12.64
C ARG A 237 -8.65 -11.52 11.64
N GLY A 238 -7.61 -12.16 11.10
CA GLY A 238 -7.74 -13.25 10.13
C GLY A 238 -7.97 -12.82 8.69
N LEU A 239 -8.09 -11.51 8.42
CA LEU A 239 -8.20 -10.97 7.06
C LEU A 239 -6.85 -11.01 6.33
N PHE A 240 -5.78 -10.63 7.02
CA PHE A 240 -4.43 -10.60 6.49
C PHE A 240 -3.69 -11.91 6.75
N ASP A 241 -2.92 -12.35 5.76
CA ASP A 241 -2.05 -13.52 5.94
C ASP A 241 -0.98 -13.28 6.99
N LYS A 242 -0.46 -14.39 7.54
CA LYS A 242 0.67 -14.36 8.47
C LYS A 242 1.87 -13.60 7.90
N ASP A 243 2.10 -13.69 6.58
CA ASP A 243 3.19 -12.97 5.91
C ASP A 243 3.11 -11.44 6.08
N TRP A 244 1.92 -10.85 6.03
CA TRP A 244 1.72 -9.42 6.29
C TRP A 244 2.11 -9.07 7.73
N THR A 245 1.59 -9.83 8.70
CA THR A 245 1.85 -9.58 10.12
C THR A 245 3.33 -9.76 10.48
N ASN A 246 3.97 -10.80 9.92
CA ASN A 246 5.39 -11.07 10.08
C ASN A 246 6.23 -9.98 9.42
N THR A 247 5.88 -9.57 8.21
CA THR A 247 6.60 -8.53 7.47
C THR A 247 6.58 -7.20 8.20
N VAL A 248 5.39 -6.75 8.64
CA VAL A 248 5.26 -5.50 9.37
C VAL A 248 6.02 -5.53 10.70
N LYS A 249 5.89 -6.61 11.48
CA LYS A 249 6.60 -6.75 12.76
C LYS A 249 8.11 -6.85 12.59
N GLY A 250 8.56 -7.66 11.63
CA GLY A 250 9.98 -7.84 11.31
C GLY A 250 10.63 -6.53 10.85
N LYS A 251 9.95 -5.77 10.00
CA LYS A 251 10.42 -4.44 9.56
C LYS A 251 10.43 -3.40 10.68
N ALA A 252 9.40 -3.37 11.54
CA ALA A 252 9.39 -2.52 12.73
C ALA A 252 10.64 -2.75 13.61
N LEU A 253 10.94 -4.01 13.90
CA LEU A 253 12.12 -4.40 14.69
C LEU A 253 13.43 -4.10 13.98
N GLY A 254 13.56 -4.47 12.70
CA GLY A 254 14.77 -4.28 11.91
C GLY A 254 15.12 -2.80 11.73
N LEU A 255 14.13 -1.94 11.48
CA LEU A 255 14.35 -0.49 11.39
C LEU A 255 14.63 0.16 12.75
N SER A 256 14.04 -0.36 13.83
CA SER A 256 14.41 0.05 15.20
C SER A 256 15.88 -0.30 15.48
N ALA A 257 16.31 -1.50 15.10
CA ALA A 257 17.71 -1.92 15.21
C ALA A 257 18.64 -1.01 14.40
N LEU A 258 18.25 -0.65 13.18
CA LEU A 258 19.02 0.26 12.33
C LEU A 258 19.10 1.68 12.89
N ALA A 259 18.04 2.18 13.51
CA ALA A 259 18.08 3.45 14.21
C ALA A 259 19.13 3.44 15.35
N GLN A 260 19.15 2.37 16.17
CA GLN A 260 20.17 2.21 17.21
C GLN A 260 21.58 2.10 16.63
N TYR A 261 21.75 1.34 15.54
CA TYR A 261 23.02 1.20 14.83
C TYR A 261 23.55 2.55 14.33
N HIS A 262 22.75 3.31 13.60
CA HIS A 262 23.17 4.62 13.09
C HIS A 262 23.48 5.61 14.21
N LYS A 263 22.76 5.54 15.34
CA LYS A 263 23.10 6.34 16.52
C LYS A 263 24.41 5.88 17.17
N ALA A 264 24.72 4.58 17.16
CA ALA A 264 26.01 4.08 17.64
C ALA A 264 27.17 4.58 16.77
N VAL A 265 26.99 4.64 15.45
CA VAL A 265 28.00 5.19 14.52
C VAL A 265 28.24 6.69 14.81
N ASP A 266 27.19 7.47 15.02
CA ASP A 266 27.28 8.88 15.43
C ASP A 266 28.02 9.07 16.77
N ASN A 267 27.78 8.18 17.73
CA ASN A 267 28.47 8.18 19.03
C ASN A 267 29.95 7.78 18.89
N ALA A 268 30.30 6.90 17.96
CA ALA A 268 31.68 6.54 17.65
C ALA A 268 32.46 7.76 17.14
N ASP A 269 31.86 8.53 16.21
CA ASP A 269 32.45 9.78 15.69
C ASP A 269 32.65 10.81 16.82
N SER A 270 31.77 10.80 17.82
CA SER A 270 31.83 11.67 19.01
C SER A 270 32.70 11.10 20.15
N LYS A 271 33.35 9.94 19.97
CA LYS A 271 34.18 9.23 20.97
C LYS A 271 33.43 8.82 22.25
N ASN A 272 32.12 8.63 22.18
CA ASN A 272 31.27 8.18 23.28
C ASN A 272 31.14 6.64 23.31
N ILE A 273 32.24 5.96 23.66
CA ILE A 273 32.37 4.50 23.54
C ILE A 273 31.34 3.73 24.38
N GLY A 274 31.05 4.19 25.61
CA GLY A 274 30.06 3.55 26.47
C GLY A 274 28.65 3.58 25.89
N GLU A 275 28.21 4.74 25.37
CA GLU A 275 26.89 4.85 24.72
C GLU A 275 26.87 4.09 23.39
N GLN A 276 27.95 4.14 22.61
CA GLN A 276 28.09 3.34 21.39
C GLN A 276 27.86 1.84 21.65
N LEU A 277 28.51 1.27 22.67
CA LEU A 277 28.34 -0.14 23.01
C LEU A 277 26.92 -0.47 23.44
N SER A 278 26.31 0.35 24.30
CA SER A 278 24.93 0.16 24.74
C SER A 278 23.95 0.16 23.55
N ARG A 279 24.14 1.06 22.59
CA ARG A 279 23.32 1.15 21.37
C ARG A 279 23.50 -0.08 20.48
N LEU A 280 24.73 -0.58 20.33
CA LEU A 280 25.02 -1.77 19.51
C LEU A 280 24.43 -3.04 20.11
N ILE A 281 24.46 -3.20 21.44
CA ILE A 281 23.82 -4.34 22.13
C ILE A 281 22.30 -4.35 21.86
N GLU A 282 21.65 -3.19 22.00
CA GLU A 282 20.22 -3.07 21.70
C GLU A 282 19.93 -3.35 20.22
N SER A 283 20.76 -2.83 19.31
CA SER A 283 20.66 -3.08 17.87
C SER A 283 20.75 -4.57 17.54
N GLN A 284 21.71 -5.30 18.13
CA GLN A 284 21.85 -6.75 17.94
C GLN A 284 20.60 -7.50 18.42
N SER A 285 20.13 -7.19 19.63
CA SER A 285 18.93 -7.82 20.21
C SER A 285 17.70 -7.62 19.32
N LEU A 286 17.45 -6.40 18.87
CA LEU A 286 16.32 -6.08 17.99
C LEU A 286 16.46 -6.76 16.62
N MET A 287 17.66 -6.79 16.04
CA MET A 287 17.89 -7.40 14.74
C MET A 287 17.72 -8.93 14.79
N GLN A 288 18.17 -9.58 15.87
CA GLN A 288 17.95 -11.02 16.10
C GLN A 288 16.46 -11.36 16.19
N GLN A 289 15.66 -10.51 16.82
CA GLN A 289 14.21 -10.68 16.81
C GLN A 289 13.63 -10.44 15.41
N ALA A 290 14.09 -9.42 14.67
CA ALA A 290 13.60 -9.10 13.33
C ALA A 290 13.77 -10.27 12.35
N ILE A 291 14.94 -10.93 12.35
CA ILE A 291 15.22 -12.08 11.47
C ILE A 291 14.40 -13.33 11.82
N SER A 292 13.77 -13.40 13.00
CA SER A 292 12.84 -14.50 13.33
C SER A 292 11.48 -14.37 12.64
N TYR A 293 11.13 -13.16 12.17
CA TYR A 293 9.89 -12.88 11.45
C TYR A 293 10.08 -12.79 9.93
N MET A 294 11.31 -12.55 9.47
CA MET A 294 11.64 -12.30 8.07
C MET A 294 12.53 -13.40 7.50
N PRO A 295 12.54 -13.63 6.18
CA PRO A 295 13.58 -14.43 5.55
C PRO A 295 14.97 -13.91 5.93
N HIS A 296 15.89 -14.81 6.30
CA HIS A 296 17.22 -14.49 6.83
C HIS A 296 18.03 -13.55 5.91
N GLU A 297 17.79 -13.62 4.60
CA GLU A 297 18.46 -12.82 3.58
C GLU A 297 18.04 -11.34 3.60
N THR A 298 16.91 -11.00 4.26
CA THR A 298 16.34 -9.65 4.24
C THR A 298 17.28 -8.62 4.86
N PHE A 299 17.85 -8.95 6.03
CA PHE A 299 18.71 -8.08 6.84
C PHE A 299 20.15 -8.60 6.98
N ASN A 300 20.56 -9.59 6.18
CA ASN A 300 21.90 -10.19 6.21
C ASN A 300 23.03 -9.14 6.30
N ILE A 301 22.98 -8.15 5.40
CA ILE A 301 24.06 -7.17 5.24
C ILE A 301 24.12 -6.26 6.47
N GLN A 302 22.95 -5.83 6.94
CA GLN A 302 22.78 -4.98 8.11
C GLN A 302 23.22 -5.70 9.38
N TYR A 303 22.82 -6.96 9.54
CA TYR A 303 23.22 -7.79 10.66
C TYR A 303 24.74 -7.95 10.73
N ALA A 304 25.40 -8.28 9.61
CA ALA A 304 26.85 -8.37 9.56
C ALA A 304 27.56 -7.04 9.88
N ALA A 305 26.99 -5.91 9.43
CA ALA A 305 27.52 -4.59 9.76
C ALA A 305 27.41 -4.26 11.25
N ILE A 306 26.28 -4.60 11.89
CA ILE A 306 26.06 -4.44 13.34
C ILE A 306 27.06 -5.30 14.12
N GLU A 307 27.21 -6.58 13.79
CA GLU A 307 28.15 -7.49 14.46
C GLU A 307 29.61 -7.01 14.37
N LYS A 308 30.01 -6.54 13.19
CA LYS A 308 31.34 -5.97 12.98
C LYS A 308 31.57 -4.73 13.82
N ALA A 309 30.60 -3.81 13.85
CA ALA A 309 30.69 -2.59 14.63
C ALA A 309 30.75 -2.88 16.14
N TYR A 310 29.94 -3.82 16.63
CA TYR A 310 29.98 -4.28 18.02
C TYR A 310 31.35 -4.85 18.40
N THR A 311 31.88 -5.76 17.58
CA THR A 311 33.18 -6.39 17.84
C THR A 311 34.31 -5.36 17.91
N SER A 312 34.29 -4.37 17.01
CA SER A 312 35.26 -3.28 17.01
C SER A 312 35.15 -2.43 18.27
N ALA A 313 33.93 -1.95 18.59
CA ALA A 313 33.70 -1.09 19.75
C ALA A 313 34.06 -1.78 21.07
N LYS A 314 33.78 -3.08 21.18
CA LYS A 314 34.10 -3.88 22.37
C LYS A 314 35.60 -4.00 22.56
N LYS A 315 36.33 -4.31 21.49
CA LYS A 315 37.79 -4.38 21.51
C LYS A 315 38.39 -3.04 21.97
N ASP A 316 37.95 -1.92 21.39
CA ASP A 316 38.46 -0.60 21.72
C ASP A 316 38.19 -0.22 23.20
N ASN A 317 36.99 -0.54 23.70
CA ASN A 317 36.65 -0.35 25.11
C ASN A 317 37.51 -1.19 26.04
N ASP A 318 37.70 -2.48 25.73
CA ASP A 318 38.49 -3.39 26.56
C ASP A 318 39.96 -2.94 26.63
N PHE A 319 40.53 -2.43 25.53
CA PHE A 319 41.87 -1.83 25.56
C PHE A 319 41.92 -0.59 26.46
N ILE A 320 40.95 0.33 26.36
CA ILE A 320 40.96 1.56 27.16
C ILE A 320 40.81 1.28 28.66
N VAL A 321 39.94 0.34 29.03
CA VAL A 321 39.70 -0.04 30.44
C VAL A 321 40.91 -0.75 31.05
N ILE A 322 41.74 -1.44 30.26
CA ILE A 322 42.96 -2.10 30.74
C ILE A 322 44.10 -1.09 31.04
N PHE A 323 44.06 0.11 30.45
CA PHE A 323 45.11 1.13 30.61
C PHE A 323 44.72 2.31 31.54
N GLN A 324 43.60 2.20 32.25
CA GLN A 324 43.17 3.13 33.31
C GLN A 324 43.25 2.47 34.68
#